data_AF-A0AB74L049-F1
#
_entry.id   AF-A0AB74L049-F1
#
_cell.length_a   1.000
_cell.length_b   1.000
_cell.length_c   1.000
_cell.angle_alpha   90.00
_cell.angle_beta   90.00
_cell.angle_gamma   90.00
#
_symmetry.space_group_name_H-M   'P 1'
#
loop_
_entity.id
_entity.type
_entity.pdbx_description
1 polymer ?
#
loop_
_entity_poly.entity_id
_entity_poly.type
_entity_poly.pdbx_seq_one_letter_code
_entity_poly.pdbx_strand_id
1 'polypeptide(L)'
;MKRRVKAESKQQQAFINQVINELKTNPRKLDIIRENLSYYREQQFLKRGFLLAIERFDWVFEASNDVEQICAQILADDYIGKRLRRYPLLYKGVLERTY
;
A
#
# COMPACT_ATOMS: atom_id res chain seq x y z
N MET A 1 -8.42 -17.60 20.91
CA MET A 1 -7.24 -17.83 20.03
C MET A 1 -6.53 -16.52 19.74
N LYS A 2 -5.33 -16.28 20.28
CA LYS A 2 -4.49 -15.13 19.87
C LYS A 2 -4.00 -15.38 18.44
N ARG A 3 -4.53 -14.66 17.44
CA ARG A 3 -4.01 -14.69 16.07
C ARG A 3 -2.54 -14.24 16.12
N ARG A 4 -1.60 -15.14 15.80
CA ARG A 4 -0.19 -14.76 15.62
C ARG A 4 -0.10 -13.75 14.48
N VAL A 5 0.32 -12.53 14.79
CA VAL A 5 0.67 -11.53 13.77
C VAL A 5 1.99 -12.01 13.15
N LYS A 6 1.95 -12.46 11.90
CA LYS A 6 3.17 -12.82 11.16
C LYS A 6 3.99 -11.55 10.99
N ALA A 7 5.23 -11.55 11.50
CA ALA A 7 6.17 -10.46 11.29
C ALA A 7 6.42 -10.28 9.78
N GLU A 8 6.58 -9.03 9.35
CA GLU A 8 6.90 -8.70 7.96
C GLU A 8 8.27 -9.29 7.61
N SER A 9 8.39 -9.88 6.41
CA SER A 9 9.69 -10.40 5.98
C SER A 9 10.64 -9.25 5.66
N LYS A 10 11.96 -9.49 5.77
CA LYS A 10 12.96 -8.49 5.36
C LYS A 10 12.77 -8.03 3.91
N GLN A 11 12.35 -8.94 3.02
CA GLN A 11 12.05 -8.62 1.63
C GLN A 11 10.84 -7.70 1.49
N GLN A 12 9.79 -7.94 2.26
CA GLN A 12 8.60 -7.08 2.26
C GLN A 12 8.94 -5.67 2.77
N GLN A 13 9.71 -5.58 3.85
CA GLN A 13 10.17 -4.29 4.38
C GLN A 13 11.05 -3.54 3.37
N ALA A 14 12.00 -4.24 2.72
CA ALA A 14 12.85 -3.65 1.69
C ALA A 14 12.04 -3.13 0.49
N PHE A 15 11.08 -3.92 0.01
CA PHE A 15 10.18 -3.52 -1.08
C PHE A 15 9.37 -2.27 -0.72
N ILE A 16 8.76 -2.26 0.48
CA ILE A 16 7.99 -1.08 0.94
C ILE A 16 8.90 0.15 1.05
N ASN A 17 10.10 0.01 1.59
CA ASN A 17 11.04 1.14 1.69
C ASN A 17 11.43 1.70 0.30
N GLN A 18 11.64 0.84 -0.70
CA GLN A 18 11.86 1.28 -2.08
C GLN A 18 10.65 2.03 -2.63
N VAL A 19 9.44 1.50 -2.42
CA VAL A 19 8.19 2.15 -2.83
C VAL A 19 8.07 3.54 -2.18
N ILE A 20 8.32 3.65 -0.87
CA ILE A 20 8.27 4.95 -0.18
C ILE A 20 9.28 5.94 -0.76
N ASN A 21 10.52 5.51 -0.97
CA ASN A 21 11.54 6.38 -1.56
C ASN A 21 11.12 6.89 -2.95
N GLU A 22 10.54 6.00 -3.76
CA GLU A 22 10.05 6.34 -5.10
C GLU A 22 8.87 7.30 -5.07
N LEU A 23 7.90 7.11 -4.16
CA LEU A 23 6.77 8.01 -3.99
C LEU A 23 7.20 9.40 -3.54
N LYS A 24 8.17 9.49 -2.61
CA LYS A 24 8.71 10.79 -2.17
C LYS A 24 9.46 11.50 -3.29
N THR A 25 10.20 10.75 -4.13
CA THR A 25 10.93 11.29 -5.28
C THR A 25 9.97 11.72 -6.41
N ASN A 26 8.91 10.96 -6.63
CA ASN A 26 7.92 11.21 -7.67
C ASN A 26 6.48 11.06 -7.13
N PRO A 27 5.92 12.12 -6.51
CA PRO A 27 4.60 12.08 -5.87
C PRO A 27 3.44 11.74 -6.81
N ARG A 28 3.60 11.99 -8.12
CA ARG A 28 2.59 11.63 -9.14
C ARG A 28 2.36 10.12 -9.20
N LYS A 29 3.32 9.30 -8.76
CA LYS A 29 3.14 7.84 -8.68
C LYS A 29 2.11 7.38 -7.65
N LEU A 30 1.58 8.29 -6.80
CA LEU A 30 0.37 8.00 -6.03
C LEU A 30 -0.83 7.70 -6.92
N ASP A 31 -0.89 8.26 -8.13
CA ASP A 31 -1.97 7.96 -9.08
C ASP A 31 -1.93 6.50 -9.54
N ILE A 32 -0.75 5.89 -9.66
CA ILE A 32 -0.61 4.46 -9.94
C ILE A 32 -1.24 3.61 -8.83
N ILE A 33 -1.09 4.04 -7.57
CA ILE A 33 -1.76 3.36 -6.45
C ILE A 33 -3.27 3.49 -6.59
N ARG A 34 -3.79 4.70 -6.86
CA ARG A 34 -5.24 4.94 -7.07
C ARG A 34 -5.81 4.10 -8.22
N GLU A 35 -5.09 4.00 -9.33
CA GLU A 35 -5.43 3.15 -10.47
C GLU A 35 -5.47 1.67 -10.06
N ASN A 36 -4.47 1.19 -9.31
CA ASN A 36 -4.47 -0.17 -8.79
C ASN A 36 -5.68 -0.43 -7.88
N LEU A 37 -6.02 0.50 -6.97
CA LEU A 37 -7.21 0.37 -6.10
C LEU A 37 -8.48 0.17 -6.92
N SER A 38 -8.67 1.02 -7.93
CA SER A 38 -9.83 0.99 -8.82
C SER A 38 -9.89 -0.32 -9.60
N TYR A 39 -8.77 -0.70 -10.22
CA TYR A 39 -8.63 -1.95 -10.99
C TYR A 39 -8.93 -3.20 -10.15
N TYR A 40 -8.39 -3.28 -8.93
CA TYR A 40 -8.60 -4.46 -8.09
C TYR A 40 -10.00 -4.50 -7.47
N ARG A 41 -10.65 -3.35 -7.25
CA ARG A 41 -12.01 -3.26 -6.72
C ARG A 41 -13.04 -3.91 -7.65
N GLU A 42 -12.83 -3.81 -8.96
CA GLU A 42 -13.73 -4.37 -9.98
C GLU A 42 -13.62 -5.90 -10.15
N GLN A 43 -12.63 -6.55 -9.50
CA GLN A 43 -12.43 -7.99 -9.66
C GLN A 43 -13.46 -8.82 -8.88
N GLN A 44 -14.21 -9.65 -9.61
CA GLN A 44 -15.29 -10.51 -9.08
C GLN A 44 -14.87 -11.43 -7.93
N PHE A 45 -13.63 -11.94 -7.94
CA PHE A 45 -13.14 -12.92 -6.95
C PHE A 45 -12.06 -12.37 -6.02
N LEU A 46 -12.06 -11.06 -5.76
CA LEU A 46 -11.09 -10.46 -4.87
C LEU A 46 -11.31 -10.93 -3.42
N LYS A 47 -10.25 -11.42 -2.78
CA LYS A 47 -10.32 -11.85 -1.38
C LYS A 47 -10.78 -10.68 -0.51
N ARG A 48 -11.74 -10.91 0.40
CA ARG A 48 -12.22 -9.92 1.38
C ARG A 48 -11.11 -9.18 2.12
N GLY A 49 -9.99 -9.88 2.36
CA GLY A 49 -8.83 -9.27 3.00
C GLY A 49 -8.21 -8.13 2.17
N PHE A 50 -8.13 -8.33 0.87
CA PHE A 50 -7.60 -7.35 -0.08
C PHE A 50 -8.58 -6.18 -0.26
N LEU A 51 -9.89 -6.45 -0.38
CA LEU A 51 -10.93 -5.41 -0.42
C LEU A 51 -10.83 -4.47 0.79
N LEU A 52 -10.70 -5.03 2.00
CA LEU A 52 -10.51 -4.20 3.19
C LEU A 52 -9.22 -3.37 3.16
N ALA A 53 -8.16 -3.82 2.48
CA ALA A 53 -6.95 -3.00 2.33
C ALA A 53 -7.18 -1.84 1.36
N ILE A 54 -8.00 -2.04 0.31
CA ILE A 54 -8.45 -0.97 -0.58
C ILE A 54 -9.26 0.07 0.20
N GLU A 55 -10.26 -0.37 0.97
CA GLU A 55 -11.07 0.50 1.82
C GLU A 55 -10.22 1.33 2.81
N ARG A 56 -9.15 0.74 3.37
CA ARG A 56 -8.23 1.51 4.23
C ARG A 56 -7.42 2.54 3.47
N PHE A 57 -7.02 2.25 2.24
CA PHE A 57 -6.37 3.25 1.40
C PHE A 57 -7.30 4.41 1.06
N ASP A 58 -8.58 4.14 0.79
CA ASP A 58 -9.56 5.20 0.52
C ASP A 58 -9.59 6.21 1.68
N TRP A 59 -9.64 5.74 2.93
CA TRP A 59 -9.61 6.62 4.10
C TRP A 59 -8.33 7.45 4.21
N VAL A 60 -7.18 6.87 3.84
CA VAL A 60 -5.90 7.58 3.86
C VAL A 60 -5.87 8.69 2.81
N PHE A 61 -6.36 8.42 1.60
CA PHE A 61 -6.45 9.41 0.53
C PHE A 61 -7.53 10.47 0.77
N GLU A 62 -8.63 10.13 1.45
CA GLU A 62 -9.64 11.10 1.88
C GLU A 62 -9.10 12.03 2.97
N ALA A 63 -8.28 11.51 3.90
CA ALA A 63 -7.70 12.28 4.99
C ALA A 63 -6.56 13.21 4.54
N SER A 64 -5.81 12.84 3.49
CA SER A 64 -4.67 13.62 3.02
C SER A 64 -4.33 13.37 1.55
N ASN A 65 -3.95 14.45 0.87
CA ASN A 65 -3.33 14.40 -0.46
C ASN A 65 -1.81 14.65 -0.41
N ASP A 66 -1.23 14.78 0.78
CA ASP A 66 0.19 15.01 0.97
C ASP A 66 0.97 13.68 0.93
N VAL A 67 1.95 13.61 0.03
CA VAL A 67 2.77 12.39 -0.18
C VAL A 67 3.56 11.98 1.06
N GLU A 68 4.01 12.93 1.88
CA GLU A 68 4.75 12.64 3.12
C GLU A 68 3.81 12.02 4.15
N GLN A 69 2.60 12.56 4.28
CA GLN A 69 1.59 12.03 5.20
C GLN A 69 1.13 10.63 4.79
N ILE A 70 0.90 10.41 3.49
CA ILE A 70 0.54 9.10 2.96
C ILE A 70 1.67 8.09 3.19
N CYS A 71 2.92 8.48 2.91
CA CYS A 71 4.09 7.62 3.16
C CYS A 71 4.24 7.28 4.65
N ALA A 72 4.05 8.27 5.53
CA ALA A 72 4.07 8.06 6.98
C ALA A 72 2.98 7.06 7.41
N GLN A 73 1.77 7.16 6.87
CA GLN A 73 0.67 6.25 7.17
C GLN A 73 0.93 4.82 6.65
N ILE A 74 1.57 4.67 5.49
CA ILE A 74 2.01 3.37 4.98
C ILE A 74 3.04 2.73 5.91
N LEU A 75 3.93 3.51 6.51
CA LEU A 75 4.98 3.04 7.43
C LEU A 75 4.53 2.91 8.89
N ALA A 76 3.37 3.47 9.26
CA ALA A 76 2.87 3.46 10.62
C ALA A 76 2.80 2.03 11.20
N ASP A 77 3.19 1.87 12.47
CA ASP A 77 3.09 0.59 13.18
C ASP A 77 1.68 0.31 13.73
N ASP A 78 0.67 0.97 13.18
CA ASP A 78 -0.73 0.77 13.55
C ASP A 78 -1.38 -0.35 12.71
N TYR A 79 -2.67 -0.56 12.93
CA TYR A 79 -3.45 -1.52 12.17
C TYR A 79 -3.51 -1.19 10.67
N ILE A 80 -3.60 0.10 10.32
CA ILE A 80 -3.75 0.57 8.93
C ILE A 80 -2.45 0.32 8.18
N GLY A 81 -1.31 0.86 8.63
CA GLY A 81 -0.01 0.67 7.99
C GLY A 81 0.35 -0.80 7.84
N LYS A 82 0.16 -1.62 8.89
CA LYS A 82 0.34 -3.09 8.82
C LYS A 82 -0.56 -3.75 7.77
N ARG A 83 -1.74 -3.19 7.52
CA ARG A 83 -2.67 -3.67 6.50
C ARG A 83 -2.21 -3.27 5.10
N LEU A 84 -1.81 -2.01 4.90
CA LEU A 84 -1.38 -1.49 3.61
C LEU A 84 -0.11 -2.19 3.11
N ARG A 85 0.85 -2.45 4.01
CA ARG A 85 2.10 -3.14 3.64
C ARG A 85 1.91 -4.61 3.29
N ARG A 86 0.82 -5.24 3.74
CA ARG A 86 0.55 -6.68 3.52
C ARG A 86 0.25 -7.06 2.07
N TYR A 87 -0.13 -6.10 1.24
CA TYR A 87 -0.59 -6.35 -0.12
C TYR A 87 0.31 -5.63 -1.15
N PRO A 88 1.47 -6.22 -1.51
CA PRO A 88 2.41 -5.62 -2.48
C PRO A 88 1.79 -5.25 -3.84
N LEU A 89 0.74 -5.97 -4.26
CA LEU A 89 0.04 -5.70 -5.52
C LEU A 89 -0.58 -4.31 -5.59
N LEU A 90 -0.89 -3.69 -4.45
CA LEU A 90 -1.40 -2.30 -4.40
C LEU A 90 -0.37 -1.28 -4.93
N TYR A 91 0.92 -1.64 -4.90
CA TYR A 91 2.04 -0.79 -5.33
C TYR A 91 2.62 -1.21 -6.68
N LYS A 92 1.92 -2.09 -7.42
CA LYS A 92 2.37 -2.57 -8.73
C LYS A 92 2.56 -1.37 -9.68
N GLY A 93 3.73 -1.27 -10.30
CA GLY A 93 4.05 -0.20 -11.25
C GLY A 93 4.63 1.07 -10.62
N VAL A 94 4.68 1.18 -9.29
CA VAL A 94 5.35 2.32 -8.63
C VAL A 94 6.86 2.27 -8.88
N LEU A 95 7.46 1.10 -8.62
CA LEU A 95 8.86 0.84 -8.95
C LEU A 95 8.99 0.52 -10.44
N GLU A 96 9.91 1.21 -11.11
CA GLU A 96 10.28 0.85 -12.49
C GLU A 96 10.94 -0.53 -12.50
N ARG A 97 10.62 -1.33 -13.53
CA ARG A 97 11.42 -2.52 -13.81
C ARG A 97 12.72 -2.05 -14.42
N THR A 98 13.77 -1.95 -13.60
CA THR A 98 15.14 -1.96 -14.13
C THR A 98 15.36 -3.35 -14.73
N TYR A 99 15.40 -3.42 -16.06
CA TYR A 99 15.75 -4.61 -16.83
C TYR A 99 17.26 -4.86 -16.75
#